data_AF-A0A950U9H5-F1
#
_entry.id   AF-A0A950U9H5-F1
#
_cell.length_a   1.000
_cell.length_b   1.000
_cell.length_c   1.000
_cell.angle_alpha   90.00
_cell.angle_beta   90.00
_cell.angle_gamma   90.00
#
_symmetry.space_group_name_H-M   'P 1'
#
loop_
_entity.id
_entity.type
_entity.pdbx_description
1 polymer ?
#
loop_
_entity_poly.entity_id
_entity_poly.type
_entity_poly.pdbx_seq_one_letter_code
_entity_poly.pdbx_strand_id
1 'polypeptide(L)'
;MTPTPPGRPAGTPLADVVKASNEVGATSSRSRKVAILAALLRGLHPTEVAICAGFLSGVPRQGRVGVGYATVYGIRSRPAEQPSLTIRDLDGAIADIHGAIGSGSNARRRQLLDELLGRATEE
;
A
#
# COMPACT_ATOMS: atom_id res chain seq x y z
N MET A 1 -0.08 10.26 -29.68
CA MET A 1 0.08 11.03 -28.44
C MET A 1 0.31 10.03 -27.32
N THR A 2 1.56 9.71 -27.00
CA THR A 2 1.89 8.92 -25.80
C THR A 2 1.54 9.80 -24.60
N PRO A 3 0.68 9.35 -23.67
CA PRO A 3 0.41 10.14 -22.48
C PRO A 3 1.73 10.36 -21.73
N THR A 4 2.07 11.62 -21.49
CA THR A 4 3.13 12.01 -20.56
C THR A 4 2.87 11.28 -19.25
N PRO A 5 3.82 10.49 -18.72
CA PRO A 5 3.62 9.84 -17.43
C PRO A 5 3.31 10.95 -16.41
N PRO A 6 2.27 10.78 -15.57
CA PRO A 6 2.04 11.73 -14.49
C PRO A 6 3.35 11.87 -13.72
N GLY A 7 3.72 13.13 -13.40
CA GLY A 7 4.93 13.41 -12.64
C GLY A 7 5.00 12.45 -11.44
N ARG A 8 6.14 11.79 -11.25
CA ARG A 8 6.30 10.75 -10.24
C ARG A 8 5.76 11.31 -8.91
N PRO A 9 4.79 10.65 -8.26
CA PRO A 9 4.23 11.16 -7.02
C PRO A 9 5.38 11.34 -6.01
N ALA A 10 5.24 12.29 -5.08
CA ALA A 10 6.26 12.56 -4.08
C ALA A 10 6.41 11.37 -3.12
N GLY A 11 7.27 10.41 -3.47
CA GLY A 11 7.52 9.19 -2.71
C GLY A 11 7.58 7.95 -3.60
N THR A 12 7.93 6.80 -3.02
CA THR A 12 7.96 5.54 -3.75
C THR A 12 6.53 5.12 -4.14
N PRO A 13 6.23 4.90 -5.43
CA PRO A 13 4.92 4.40 -5.88
C PRO A 13 4.56 3.06 -5.22
N LEU A 14 3.31 2.90 -4.81
CA LEU A 14 2.81 1.64 -4.25
C LEU A 14 2.91 0.50 -5.27
N ALA A 15 2.68 0.81 -6.56
CA ALA A 15 2.80 -0.15 -7.66
C ALA A 15 4.20 -0.79 -7.73
N ASP A 16 5.28 -0.06 -7.42
CA ASP A 16 6.64 -0.61 -7.41
C ASP A 16 6.81 -1.68 -6.31
N VAL A 17 6.17 -1.47 -5.15
CA VAL A 17 6.17 -2.43 -4.03
C VAL A 17 5.27 -3.64 -4.32
N VAL A 18 4.09 -3.42 -4.91
CA VAL A 18 3.18 -4.50 -5.33
C VAL A 18 3.87 -5.40 -6.36
N LYS A 19 4.53 -4.79 -7.36
CA LYS A 19 5.34 -5.52 -8.34
C LYS A 19 6.41 -6.38 -7.68
N ALA A 20 7.20 -5.80 -6.77
CA ALA A 20 8.24 -6.55 -6.07
C ALA A 20 7.68 -7.69 -5.20
N SER A 21 6.54 -7.47 -4.53
CA SER A 21 5.82 -8.48 -3.76
C SER A 21 5.40 -9.66 -4.66
N ASN A 22 4.81 -9.36 -5.82
CA ASN A 22 4.40 -10.37 -6.81
C ASN A 22 5.61 -11.14 -7.35
N GLU A 23 6.72 -10.48 -7.70
CA GLU A 23 7.94 -11.14 -8.15
C GLU A 23 8.55 -12.08 -7.08
N VAL A 24 8.51 -11.66 -5.81
CA VAL A 24 8.95 -12.49 -4.67
C VAL A 24 8.03 -13.69 -4.46
N GLY A 25 6.72 -13.51 -4.62
CA GLY A 25 5.72 -14.58 -4.54
C GLY A 25 5.84 -15.61 -5.67
N ALA A 26 6.17 -15.15 -6.88
CA ALA A 26 6.26 -15.99 -8.08
C ALA A 26 7.53 -16.87 -8.14
N THR A 27 8.51 -16.67 -7.26
CA THR A 27 9.76 -17.44 -7.26
C THR A 27 9.92 -18.27 -5.98
N SER A 28 10.53 -19.46 -6.10
CA SER A 28 10.95 -20.28 -4.95
C SER A 28 12.42 -20.04 -4.56
N SER A 29 13.21 -19.36 -5.40
CA SER A 29 14.64 -19.14 -5.15
C SER A 29 14.88 -18.06 -4.10
N ARG A 30 15.42 -18.46 -2.95
CA ARG A 30 15.76 -17.53 -1.85
C ARG A 30 16.72 -16.42 -2.30
N SER A 31 17.74 -16.74 -3.08
CA SER A 31 18.69 -15.75 -3.58
C SER A 31 18.03 -14.74 -4.51
N ARG A 32 17.08 -15.19 -5.35
CA ARG A 32 16.29 -14.30 -6.20
C ARG A 32 15.39 -13.38 -5.38
N LYS A 33 14.72 -13.90 -4.35
CA LYS A 33 13.91 -13.07 -3.42
C LYS A 33 14.76 -11.98 -2.76
N VAL A 34 15.94 -12.34 -2.25
CA VAL A 34 16.87 -11.39 -1.65
C VAL A 34 17.29 -10.32 -2.67
N ALA A 35 17.60 -10.69 -3.91
CA ALA A 35 17.97 -9.74 -4.95
C ALA A 35 16.85 -8.74 -5.28
N ILE A 36 15.60 -9.20 -5.39
CA ILE A 36 14.42 -8.35 -5.65
C ILE A 36 14.22 -7.36 -4.49
N LEU A 37 14.18 -7.87 -3.26
CA LEU A 37 14.01 -7.05 -2.07
C LEU A 37 15.14 -6.03 -1.91
N ALA A 38 16.40 -6.45 -2.11
CA ALA A 38 17.55 -5.54 -2.03
C ALA A 38 17.54 -4.48 -3.14
N ALA A 39 17.06 -4.81 -4.35
CA ALA A 39 16.91 -3.82 -5.42
C ALA A 39 15.87 -2.76 -5.05
N LEU A 40 14.69 -3.17 -4.56
CA LEU A 40 13.65 -2.25 -4.09
C LEU A 40 14.16 -1.36 -2.96
N LEU A 41 14.69 -1.97 -1.89
CA LEU A 41 15.09 -1.24 -0.68
C LEU A 41 16.21 -0.21 -0.94
N ARG A 42 17.11 -0.47 -1.90
CA ARG A 42 18.17 0.48 -2.29
C ARG A 42 17.64 1.73 -3.00
N GLY A 43 16.47 1.65 -3.63
CA GLY A 43 15.84 2.77 -4.32
C GLY A 43 14.98 3.67 -3.41
N LEU A 44 14.75 3.26 -2.15
CA LEU A 44 13.88 3.99 -1.23
C LEU A 44 14.59 5.18 -0.59
N HIS A 45 13.81 6.21 -0.27
CA HIS A 45 14.27 7.22 0.68
C HIS A 45 14.46 6.58 2.07
N PRO A 46 15.46 6.97 2.88
CA PRO A 46 15.72 6.35 4.19
C PRO A 46 14.49 6.28 5.12
N THR A 47 13.62 7.29 5.08
CA THR A 47 12.39 7.35 5.89
C THR A 47 11.30 6.38 5.42
N GLU A 48 11.42 5.83 4.21
CA GLU A 48 10.46 4.92 3.58
C GLU A 48 10.81 3.45 3.82
N VAL A 49 12.06 3.15 4.21
CA VAL A 49 12.55 1.79 4.41
C VAL A 49 11.71 1.03 5.44
N ALA A 50 11.46 1.64 6.60
CA ALA A 50 10.66 1.02 7.66
C ALA A 50 9.20 0.79 7.24
N ILE A 51 8.64 1.69 6.42
CA ILE A 51 7.27 1.57 5.88
C ILE A 51 7.21 0.35 4.94
N CYS A 52 8.10 0.31 3.95
CA CYS A 52 8.15 -0.74 2.95
C CYS A 52 8.41 -2.11 3.57
N ALA A 53 9.34 -2.20 4.54
CA ALA A 53 9.62 -3.45 5.24
C ALA A 53 8.40 -3.95 6.04
N GLY A 54 7.66 -3.05 6.68
CA GLY A 54 6.42 -3.39 7.38
C GLY A 54 5.36 -3.96 6.44
N PHE A 55 5.17 -3.34 5.27
CA PHE A 55 4.20 -3.82 4.28
C PHE A 55 4.59 -5.20 3.71
N LEU A 56 5.86 -5.38 3.33
CA LEU A 56 6.33 -6.64 2.73
C LEU A 56 6.35 -7.81 3.73
N SER A 57 6.42 -7.53 5.02
CA SER A 57 6.35 -8.55 6.08
C SER A 57 4.94 -8.81 6.59
N GLY A 58 3.94 -8.06 6.12
CA GLY A 58 2.57 -8.15 6.62
C GLY A 58 2.40 -7.60 8.04
N VAL A 59 3.36 -6.80 8.52
CA VAL A 59 3.35 -6.16 9.85
C VAL A 59 3.49 -4.65 9.68
N PRO A 60 2.40 -3.93 9.32
CA PRO A 60 2.40 -2.47 9.28
C PRO A 60 2.83 -1.89 10.63
N ARG A 61 3.49 -0.74 10.59
CA ARG A 61 4.09 -0.10 11.79
C ARG A 61 3.05 0.29 12.84
N GLN A 62 1.80 0.49 12.41
CA GLN A 62 0.64 0.84 13.23
C GLN A 62 0.08 -0.38 13.99
N GLY A 63 0.53 -1.60 13.69
CA GLY A 63 0.05 -2.81 14.33
C GLY A 63 -1.40 -3.17 13.93
N ARG A 64 -2.21 -3.59 14.91
CA ARG A 64 -3.58 -4.05 14.65
C ARG A 64 -4.51 -2.85 14.45
N VAL A 65 -4.88 -2.61 13.20
CA VAL A 65 -5.72 -1.48 12.76
C VAL A 65 -7.22 -1.65 13.09
N GLY A 66 -7.64 -2.83 13.55
CA GLY A 66 -9.04 -3.08 13.93
C GLY A 66 -10.02 -3.12 12.74
N VAL A 67 -9.53 -3.44 11.54
CA VAL A 67 -10.34 -3.66 10.34
C VAL A 67 -10.50 -5.16 10.12
N GLY A 68 -11.75 -5.63 10.12
CA GLY A 68 -12.07 -7.01 9.77
C GLY A 68 -12.12 -7.23 8.25
N TYR A 69 -11.88 -8.47 7.83
CA TYR A 69 -11.96 -8.90 6.43
C TYR A 69 -13.29 -8.47 5.77
N ALA A 70 -14.42 -8.67 6.45
CA ALA A 70 -15.74 -8.29 5.93
C ALA A 70 -15.86 -6.79 5.60
N THR A 71 -15.17 -5.91 6.33
CA THR A 71 -15.19 -4.47 6.07
C THR A 71 -14.49 -4.14 4.76
N VAL A 72 -13.33 -4.74 4.50
CA VAL A 72 -12.55 -4.53 3.27
C VAL A 72 -13.32 -5.07 2.06
N TYR A 73 -13.81 -6.31 2.15
CA TYR A 73 -14.55 -6.95 1.05
C TYR A 73 -15.94 -6.37 0.82
N GLY A 74 -16.45 -5.59 1.79
CA GLY A 74 -17.70 -4.84 1.65
C GLY A 74 -17.56 -3.52 0.88
N ILE A 75 -16.34 -3.15 0.48
CA ILE A 75 -16.07 -1.96 -0.33
C ILE A 75 -16.28 -2.29 -1.80
N ARG A 76 -16.83 -1.33 -2.53
CA ARG A 76 -17.25 -1.46 -3.93
C ARG A 76 -16.73 -0.31 -4.80
N SER A 77 -15.76 0.44 -4.29
CA SER A 77 -15.13 1.55 -5.03
C SER A 77 -14.56 1.02 -6.34
N ARG A 78 -14.81 1.76 -7.42
CA ARG A 78 -14.23 1.46 -8.73
C ARG A 78 -12.72 1.75 -8.65
N PRO A 79 -11.85 0.81 -9.05
CA PRO A 79 -10.42 1.07 -9.09
C PRO A 79 -10.08 2.25 -10.02
N ALA A 80 -9.02 2.97 -9.67
CA ALA A 80 -8.43 4.00 -10.52
C ALA A 80 -7.77 3.38 -11.77
N GLU A 81 -7.82 4.10 -12.89
CA GLU A 81 -7.21 3.66 -14.15
C GLU A 81 -5.69 3.81 -14.17
N GLN A 82 -5.14 4.68 -13.32
CA GLN A 82 -3.71 4.96 -13.25
C GLN A 82 -3.20 4.90 -11.81
N PRO A 83 -2.01 4.32 -11.58
CA PRO A 83 -1.43 4.25 -10.25
C PRO A 83 -1.03 5.65 -9.77
N SER A 84 -1.60 6.05 -8.62
CA SER A 84 -1.33 7.35 -7.99
C SER A 84 -0.89 7.26 -6.54
N LEU A 85 -1.10 6.11 -5.89
CA LEU A 85 -0.74 5.90 -4.49
C LEU A 85 0.76 5.71 -4.32
N THR A 86 1.31 6.30 -3.28
CA THR A 86 2.64 6.01 -2.75
C THR A 86 2.55 5.10 -1.52
N ILE A 87 3.68 4.56 -1.10
CA ILE A 87 3.74 3.83 0.19
C ILE A 87 3.44 4.74 1.38
N ARG A 88 3.67 6.06 1.26
CA ARG A 88 3.36 7.04 2.32
C ARG A 88 1.88 7.32 2.40
N ASP A 89 1.18 7.39 1.27
CA ASP A 89 -0.28 7.50 1.23
C ASP A 89 -0.92 6.32 1.96
N LEU A 90 -0.45 5.11 1.69
CA LEU A 90 -0.95 3.90 2.34
C LEU A 90 -0.64 3.90 3.85
N ASP A 91 0.59 4.26 4.24
CA ASP A 91 1.00 4.33 5.66
C ASP A 91 0.16 5.36 6.44
N GLY A 92 -0.08 6.53 5.85
CA GLY A 92 -0.95 7.56 6.41
C GLY A 92 -2.39 7.09 6.54
N ALA A 93 -2.95 6.48 5.50
CA ALA A 93 -4.31 5.93 5.55
C ALA A 93 -4.46 4.85 6.63
N ILE A 94 -3.46 3.97 6.79
CA ILE A 94 -3.46 2.97 7.87
C ILE A 94 -3.40 3.65 9.25
N ALA A 95 -2.60 4.71 9.41
CA ALA A 95 -2.55 5.50 10.64
C ALA A 95 -3.89 6.15 10.97
N ASP A 96 -4.57 6.74 9.98
CA ASP A 96 -5.89 7.37 10.16
C ASP A 96 -6.96 6.34 10.55
N ILE A 97 -6.94 5.16 9.93
CA ILE A 97 -7.87 4.06 10.26
C ILE A 97 -7.60 3.55 11.69
N HIS A 98 -6.32 3.40 12.07
CA HIS A 98 -5.93 3.00 13.42
C HIS A 98 -6.39 4.03 14.47
N GLY A 99 -6.26 5.33 14.15
CA GLY A 99 -6.68 6.45 15.00
C GLY A 99 -8.20 6.63 15.10
N ALA A 100 -8.99 6.04 14.20
CA ALA A 100 -10.45 6.09 14.27
C ALA A 100 -10.97 5.23 15.43
N ILE A 101 -11.26 5.86 16.57
CA ILE A 101 -11.75 5.23 17.80
C ILE A 101 -13.08 5.86 18.27
N GLY A 102 -13.78 5.17 19.18
CA GLY A 102 -15.05 5.65 19.74
C GLY A 102 -16.28 5.34 18.87
N SER A 103 -17.39 5.99 19.20
CA SER A 103 -18.66 5.87 18.46
C SER A 103 -18.47 6.34 17.01
N GLY A 104 -19.01 5.58 16.05
CA GLY A 104 -18.87 5.88 14.62
C GLY A 104 -17.52 5.49 13.98
N SER A 105 -16.57 4.95 14.75
CA SER A 105 -15.27 4.49 14.23
C SER A 105 -15.40 3.53 13.05
N ASN A 106 -16.35 2.60 13.07
CA ASN A 106 -16.59 1.67 11.95
C ASN A 106 -16.97 2.40 10.65
N ALA A 107 -17.84 3.41 10.72
CA ALA A 107 -18.22 4.19 9.55
C ALA A 107 -17.04 5.02 9.03
N ARG A 108 -16.26 5.63 9.93
CA ARG A 108 -15.06 6.39 9.56
C ARG A 108 -13.99 5.51 8.90
N ARG A 109 -13.71 4.33 9.46
CA ARG A 109 -12.78 3.36 8.87
C ARG A 109 -13.24 2.91 7.49
N ARG A 110 -14.54 2.65 7.31
CA ARG A 110 -15.11 2.31 6.00
C ARG A 110 -14.90 3.43 4.99
N GLN A 111 -15.17 4.69 5.37
CA GLN A 111 -14.96 5.84 4.50
C GLN A 111 -13.49 5.97 4.07
N LEU A 112 -12.55 5.90 5.02
CA LEU A 112 -11.11 5.99 4.73
C LEU A 112 -10.64 4.88 3.79
N LEU A 113 -11.14 3.66 3.99
CA LEU A 113 -10.84 2.55 3.09
C LEU A 113 -11.47 2.74 1.70
N ASP A 114 -12.69 3.30 1.60
CA ASP A 114 -13.34 3.58 0.32
C ASP A 114 -12.56 4.63 -0.49
N GLU A 115 -12.12 5.70 0.19
CA GLU A 115 -11.25 6.74 -0.39
C GLU A 115 -9.91 6.17 -0.85
N LEU A 116 -9.28 5.32 -0.03
CA LEU A 116 -8.00 4.69 -0.37
C LEU A 116 -8.15 3.73 -1.56
N LEU A 117 -9.13 2.83 -1.52
CA LEU A 117 -9.34 1.83 -2.56
C LEU A 117 -9.85 2.44 -3.87
N GLY A 118 -10.58 3.55 -3.83
CA GLY A 118 -10.95 4.30 -5.03
C GLY A 118 -9.75 4.93 -5.76
N ARG A 119 -8.61 5.13 -5.07
CA ARG A 119 -7.35 5.58 -5.68
C ARG A 119 -6.42 4.43 -6.06
N ALA A 120 -6.70 3.21 -5.61
CA ALA A 120 -5.93 2.03 -5.94
C ALA A 120 -6.29 1.52 -7.34
N THR A 121 -5.31 0.92 -8.02
CA THR A 121 -5.52 0.21 -9.28
C THR A 121 -6.11 -1.18 -9.03
N GLU A 122 -6.47 -1.88 -10.10
CA GLU A 122 -7.00 -3.25 -10.02
C GLU A 122 -5.94 -4.29 -9.55
N GLU A 123 -4.67 -4.01 -9.86
CA GLU A 123 -3.49 -4.78 -9.42
C GLU A 123 -3.06 -4.43 -7.99
#